data_AF-A0A2N3D6P9-F1
#
_entry.id   AF-A0A2N3D6P9-F1
#
_cell.length_a   1.000
_cell.length_b   1.000
_cell.length_c   1.000
_cell.angle_alpha   90.00
_cell.angle_beta   90.00
_cell.angle_gamma   90.00
#
_symmetry.space_group_name_H-M   'P 1'
#
loop_
_entity.id
_entity.type
_entity.pdbx_description
1 polymer ?
#
loop_
_entity_poly.entity_id
_entity_poly.type
_entity_poly.pdbx_seq_one_letter_code
_entity_poly.pdbx_strand_id
1 'polypeptide(L)'
;KIGGMLASGRRIVVTAAPDSEIATFLGDAAVLVEPAALAEAIQREADRVEARGRINDAGVALAHTISAETILSRFAAMLRASRKERR
;
A
#
# COMPACT_ATOMS: atom_id res chain seq x y z
N LYS A 1 -7.75 4.50 -6.47
CA LYS A 1 -7.08 5.68 -5.86
C LYS A 1 -5.76 5.31 -5.17
N ILE A 2 -5.76 4.40 -4.19
CA ILE A 2 -4.54 4.00 -3.46
C ILE A 2 -3.45 3.41 -4.37
N GLY A 3 -3.80 2.54 -5.32
CA GLY A 3 -2.82 2.01 -6.28
C GLY A 3 -2.05 3.08 -7.06
N GLY A 4 -2.71 4.16 -7.48
CA GLY A 4 -2.03 5.29 -8.13
C GLY A 4 -1.13 6.10 -7.19
N MET A 5 -1.55 6.26 -5.93
CA MET A 5 -0.72 6.92 -4.92
C MET A 5 0.54 6.09 -4.60
N LEU A 6 0.42 4.78 -4.49
CA LEU A 6 1.53 3.85 -4.29
C LEU A 6 2.46 3.80 -5.50
N ALA A 7 1.91 3.76 -6.72
CA ALA A 7 2.66 3.75 -7.97
C ALA A 7 3.45 5.04 -8.20
N SER A 8 3.09 6.15 -7.55
CA SER A 8 3.87 7.40 -7.61
C SER A 8 5.26 7.29 -6.98
N GLY A 9 5.53 6.19 -6.26
CA GLY A 9 6.73 5.99 -5.48
C GLY A 9 6.77 6.85 -4.22
N ARG A 10 5.87 7.81 -4.02
CA ARG A 10 5.84 8.63 -2.80
C ARG A 10 5.31 7.82 -1.62
N ARG A 11 5.88 8.06 -0.44
CA ARG A 11 5.33 7.51 0.80
C ARG A 11 3.99 8.15 1.12
N ILE A 12 3.02 7.34 1.54
CA ILE A 12 1.68 7.80 1.90
C ILE A 12 1.60 7.80 3.43
N VAL A 13 1.15 8.91 4.02
CA VAL A 13 0.79 8.98 5.44
C VAL A 13 -0.72 8.72 5.54
N VAL A 14 -1.10 7.75 6.37
CA VAL A 14 -2.48 7.28 6.47
C VAL A 14 -2.89 7.19 7.93
N THR A 15 -4.09 7.68 8.23
CA THR A 15 -4.78 7.37 9.48
C THR A 15 -5.66 6.15 9.25
N ALA A 16 -5.39 5.08 9.98
CA ALA A 16 -6.17 3.84 9.94
C ALA A 16 -6.08 3.13 11.29
N ALA A 17 -7.14 2.41 11.66
CA ALA A 17 -7.10 1.55 12.84
C ALA A 17 -6.03 0.46 12.65
N PRO A 18 -5.19 0.14 13.65
CA PRO A 18 -4.07 -0.80 13.50
C PRO A 18 -4.49 -2.21 13.04
N ASP A 19 -5.68 -2.64 13.41
CA ASP A 19 -6.29 -3.94 13.10
C ASP A 19 -7.14 -3.93 11.82
N SER A 20 -7.24 -2.78 11.15
CA SER A 20 -8.01 -2.69 9.91
C SER A 20 -7.34 -3.43 8.75
N GLU A 21 -8.16 -3.94 7.82
CA GLU A 21 -7.66 -4.55 6.60
C GLU A 21 -6.74 -3.61 5.81
N ILE A 22 -7.01 -2.29 5.85
CA ILE A 22 -6.19 -1.32 5.13
C ILE A 22 -4.81 -1.13 5.79
N ALA A 23 -4.72 -1.17 7.13
CA ALA A 23 -3.45 -1.14 7.83
C ALA A 23 -2.61 -2.39 7.50
N THR A 24 -3.26 -3.56 7.51
CA THR A 24 -2.63 -4.83 7.12
C THR A 24 -2.19 -4.83 5.66
N PHE A 25 -3.03 -4.32 4.76
CA PHE A 25 -2.74 -4.27 3.33
C PHE A 25 -1.58 -3.32 3.02
N LEU A 26 -1.54 -2.15 3.65
CA LEU A 26 -0.49 -1.16 3.40
C LEU A 26 0.85 -1.55 4.02
N GLY A 27 0.86 -2.12 5.23
CA GLY A 27 2.09 -2.52 5.90
C GLY A 27 3.20 -1.46 5.81
N ASP A 28 4.40 -1.88 5.39
CA ASP A 28 5.57 -1.01 5.26
C ASP A 28 5.51 -0.01 4.08
N ALA A 29 4.53 -0.16 3.19
CA ALA A 29 4.34 0.72 2.04
C ALA A 29 3.78 2.09 2.42
N ALA A 30 3.24 2.25 3.63
CA ALA A 30 2.72 3.51 4.15
C ALA A 30 3.28 3.83 5.54
N VAL A 31 3.04 5.05 6.00
CA VAL A 31 3.25 5.44 7.40
C VAL A 31 1.87 5.50 8.05
N LEU A 32 1.59 4.52 8.90
CA LEU A 32 0.35 4.47 9.68
C LEU A 32 0.53 5.31 10.95
N VAL A 33 -0.40 6.24 11.17
CA VAL A 33 -0.37 7.12 12.34
C VAL A 33 -1.75 7.33 12.93
N GLU A 34 -1.77 7.55 14.23
CA GLU A 34 -2.97 8.04 14.91
C GLU A 34 -3.34 9.44 14.40
N PRO A 35 -4.64 9.81 14.38
CA PRO A 35 -5.08 11.11 13.88
C PRO A 35 -4.35 12.30 14.52
N ALA A 36 -4.05 12.23 15.82
CA ALA A 36 -3.34 13.28 16.54
C ALA A 36 -1.89 13.50 16.05
N ALA A 37 -1.25 12.47 15.49
CA ALA A 37 0.13 12.51 15.00
C ALA A 37 0.25 12.81 13.50
N LEU A 38 -0.87 13.00 12.79
CA LEU A 38 -0.89 13.14 11.33
C LEU A 38 -0.05 14.32 10.83
N ALA A 39 -0.17 15.48 11.48
CA ALA A 39 0.55 16.70 11.09
C ALA A 39 2.07 16.53 11.22
N GLU A 40 2.53 16.00 12.36
CA GLU A 40 3.95 15.72 12.61
C GLU A 40 4.50 14.69 11.60
N ALA A 41 3.73 13.65 11.32
CA ALA A 41 4.13 12.63 10.37
C ALA A 41 4.26 13.15 8.93
N ILE A 42 3.36 14.05 8.52
CA ILE A 42 3.45 14.72 7.21
C ILE A 42 4.72 15.56 7.12
N GLN A 43 5.04 16.36 8.14
CA GLN A 43 6.26 17.17 8.14
C GLN A 43 7.51 16.30 8.09
N ARG A 44 7.58 15.26 8.94
CA ARG A 44 8.72 14.33 8.96
C ARG A 44 8.96 13.65 7.61
N GLU A 45 7.90 13.25 6.91
CA GLU A 45 8.04 12.64 5.58
C GLU A 45 8.38 13.66 4.49
N ALA A 46 7.93 14.91 4.61
CA ALA A 46 8.35 15.99 3.72
C ALA A 46 9.87 16.23 3.82
N ASP A 47 10.39 16.36 5.04
CA ASP A 47 11.82 16.57 5.30
C ASP A 47 12.67 15.39 4.78
N ARG A 48 12.19 14.15 4.94
CA ARG A 48 12.85 12.96 4.41
C ARG A 48 12.96 12.98 2.89
N VAL A 49 11.89 13.40 2.20
CA VAL A 49 11.87 13.49 0.74
C VAL A 49 12.89 14.51 0.24
N GLU A 50 13.02 15.65 0.93
CA GLU A 50 14.03 16.65 0.60
C GLU A 50 15.46 16.11 0.78
N ALA A 51 15.69 15.34 1.85
CA ALA A 51 17.03 14.83 2.17
C ALA A 51 17.47 13.60 1.35
N ARG A 52 16.55 12.68 1.01
CA ARG A 52 16.88 11.34 0.48
C ARG A 52 16.17 10.98 -0.82
N GLY A 53 15.32 11.85 -1.34
CA GLY A 53 14.51 11.58 -2.52
C GLY A 53 13.24 10.78 -2.21
N ARG A 54 12.52 10.39 -3.26
CA ARG A 54 11.11 9.96 -3.15
C ARG A 54 10.88 8.46 -3.12
N ILE A 55 11.89 7.61 -3.32
CA ILE A 55 11.63 6.23 -3.74
C ILE A 55 11.16 5.35 -2.57
N ASN A 56 9.90 4.92 -2.62
CA ASN A 56 9.30 3.90 -1.76
C ASN A 56 9.06 2.62 -2.56
N ASP A 57 10.08 1.77 -2.67
CA ASP A 57 10.01 0.53 -3.45
C ASP A 57 8.93 -0.43 -2.94
N ALA A 58 8.70 -0.47 -1.62
CA ALA A 58 7.62 -1.26 -1.03
C ALA A 58 6.25 -0.81 -1.54
N GLY A 59 6.05 0.51 -1.67
CA GLY A 59 4.83 1.08 -2.26
C GLY A 59 4.65 0.71 -3.72
N VAL A 60 5.70 0.86 -4.54
CA VAL A 60 5.65 0.50 -5.97
C VAL A 60 5.37 -0.99 -6.15
N ALA A 61 6.05 -1.86 -5.40
CA ALA A 61 5.83 -3.29 -5.42
C ALA A 61 4.38 -3.65 -5.05
N LEU A 62 3.83 -3.04 -3.98
CA LEU A 62 2.45 -3.25 -3.58
C LEU A 62 1.46 -2.79 -4.68
N ALA A 63 1.74 -1.66 -5.34
CA ALA A 63 0.90 -1.16 -6.44
C ALA A 63 0.79 -2.17 -7.58
N HIS A 64 1.86 -2.91 -7.90
CA HIS A 64 1.83 -3.95 -8.93
C HIS A 64 0.95 -5.15 -8.57
N THR A 65 0.76 -5.44 -7.28
CA THR A 65 -0.10 -6.54 -6.84
C THR A 65 -1.59 -6.27 -7.04
N ILE A 66 -1.96 -4.98 -7.12
CA ILE A 66 -3.34 -4.52 -7.29
C ILE A 66 -3.59 -3.82 -8.64
N SER A 67 -2.65 -3.92 -9.57
CA SER A 67 -2.82 -3.31 -10.90
C SER A 67 -3.89 -4.06 -11.70
N ALA A 68 -4.62 -3.34 -12.55
CA ALA A 68 -5.69 -3.91 -13.37
C ALA A 68 -5.18 -5.02 -14.31
N GLU A 69 -3.92 -4.91 -14.75
CA GLU A 69 -3.26 -5.87 -15.64
C GLU A 69 -2.99 -7.22 -14.95
N THR A 70 -2.66 -7.21 -13.65
CA THR A 70 -2.24 -8.41 -12.93
C THR A 70 -3.37 -9.02 -12.08
N ILE A 71 -4.27 -8.19 -11.56
CA ILE A 71 -5.25 -8.63 -10.56
C ILE A 71 -6.28 -9.60 -11.15
N LEU A 72 -6.73 -9.40 -12.39
CA LEU A 72 -7.69 -10.29 -13.03
C LEU A 72 -7.13 -11.68 -13.27
N SER A 73 -5.88 -11.76 -13.73
CA SER A 73 -5.17 -13.03 -13.95
C SER A 73 -4.96 -13.78 -12.63
N ARG A 74 -4.56 -13.07 -11.57
CA ARG A 74 -4.37 -13.65 -10.24
C ARG A 74 -5.70 -14.13 -9.64
N PHE A 75 -6.76 -13.34 -9.77
CA PHE A 75 -8.09 -13.71 -9.31
C PHE A 75 -8.62 -14.94 -10.04
N ALA A 76 -8.44 -15.01 -11.37
CA ALA A 76 -8.80 -16.19 -12.15
C ALA A 76 -8.06 -17.46 -11.68
N ALA A 77 -6.76 -17.35 -11.32
CA ALA A 77 -6.00 -18.46 -10.76
C ALA A 77 -6.54 -18.91 -9.39
N MET A 78 -6.89 -17.98 -8.50
CA MET A 78 -7.49 -18.29 -7.19
C MET A 78 -8.85 -19.00 -7.34
N LEU A 79 -9.68 -18.55 -8.27
CA LEU A 79 -10.96 -19.22 -8.56
C LEU A 79 -10.76 -20.66 -9.06
N ARG A 80 -9.73 -20.92 -9.88
CA ARG A 80 -9.39 -22.27 -10.33
C ARG A 80 -8.90 -23.15 -9.18
N ALA A 81 -8.04 -22.63 -8.31
CA ALA A 81 -7.53 -23.36 -7.14
C ALA A 81 -8.66 -23.77 -6.17
N SER A 82 -9.54 -22.82 -5.82
CA SER A 82 -10.67 -23.08 -4.88
C SER A 82 -11.72 -24.08 -5.40
N ARG A 83 -11.75 -24.35 -6.71
CA ARG A 83 -12.60 -25.40 -7.31
C ARG A 83 -11.94 -26.78 -7.23
N LYS A 84 -10.60 -26.84 -7.22
CA LYS A 84 -9.84 -28.09 -7.12
C LYS A 84 -9.88 -28.68 -5.72
N GLU A 85 -9.92 -27.84 -4.68
CA GLU A 85 -10.00 -28.26 -3.27
C GLU A 85 -11.39 -28.75 -2.84
N ARG A 86 -12.43 -28.50 -3.64
CA ARG A 86 -13.83 -28.92 -3.39
C ARG A 86 -14.22 -30.23 -4.08
N ARG A 87 -13.28 -30.90 -4.74
CA ARG A 87 -13.45 -32.19 -5.40
C ARG A 87 -12.59 -33.22 -4.72
#